data_AF-A0A6A6AWL8-F1
#
_entry.id   AF-A0A6A6AWL8-F1
#
_cell.length_a   1.000
_cell.length_b   1.000
_cell.length_c   1.000
_cell.angle_alpha   90.00
_cell.angle_beta   90.00
_cell.angle_gamma   90.00
#
_symmetry.space_group_name_H-M   'P 1'
#
loop_
_entity.id
_entity.type
_entity.pdbx_description
1 polymer ?
#
loop_
_entity_poly.entity_id
_entity_poly.type
_entity_poly.pdbx_seq_one_letter_code
_entity_poly.pdbx_strand_id
1 'polypeptide(L)'
;MRVLQALPVVVALVSTATAFDKDYTYKHTSIDITPLEPCVQECMDQEKNRWDYTDMSRYQFCEAWFNPGTWNWIWDHVNKCARKRCTLEEAKNSRDTFDTWFKETCGFEFGS
;
A
#
# COMPACT_ATOMS: atom_id res chain seq x y z
N MET A 1 -3.58 51.53 40.19
CA MET A 1 -4.52 50.83 39.27
C MET A 1 -3.67 50.17 38.19
N ARG A 2 -3.76 48.84 38.04
CA ARG A 2 -2.96 48.07 37.07
C ARG A 2 -3.69 48.01 35.73
N VAL A 3 -2.97 48.33 34.66
CA VAL A 3 -3.41 48.15 33.27
C VAL A 3 -3.40 46.65 32.96
N LEU A 4 -4.54 46.09 32.57
CA LEU A 4 -4.63 44.75 32.01
C LEU A 4 -4.75 44.87 30.49
N GLN A 5 -3.68 44.53 29.78
CA GLN A 5 -3.68 44.21 28.35
C GLN A 5 -3.90 42.70 28.18
N ALA A 6 -4.68 42.32 27.16
CA ALA A 6 -4.65 41.00 26.51
C ALA A 6 -5.23 41.17 25.09
N LEU A 7 -4.39 41.30 24.06
CA LEU A 7 -3.78 40.28 23.19
C LEU A 7 -4.58 40.11 21.87
N PRO A 8 -3.97 40.33 20.69
CA PRO A 8 -4.65 40.18 19.41
C PRO A 8 -4.80 38.69 19.03
N VAL A 9 -6.02 38.31 18.66
CA VAL A 9 -6.35 36.99 18.09
C VAL A 9 -5.79 36.94 16.66
N VAL A 10 -4.68 36.22 16.47
CA VAL A 10 -4.15 35.92 15.15
C VAL A 10 -5.01 34.81 14.55
N VAL A 11 -5.93 35.18 13.64
CA VAL A 11 -6.65 34.21 12.81
C VAL A 11 -5.67 33.68 11.76
N ALA A 12 -5.10 32.51 12.03
CA ALA A 12 -4.31 31.78 11.05
C ALA A 12 -5.25 31.20 9.98
N LEU A 13 -5.25 31.82 8.80
CA LEU A 13 -5.79 31.23 7.58
C LEU A 13 -4.97 29.98 7.26
N VAL A 14 -5.47 28.81 7.64
CA VAL A 14 -4.92 27.53 7.16
C VAL A 14 -5.37 27.39 5.71
N SER A 15 -4.54 27.88 4.80
CA SER A 15 -4.67 27.55 3.39
C SER A 15 -4.45 26.05 3.24
N THR A 16 -5.52 25.26 3.09
CA THR A 16 -5.39 23.89 2.57
C THR A 16 -5.06 24.01 1.10
N ALA A 17 -3.78 24.22 0.82
CA ALA A 17 -3.21 23.93 -0.47
C ALA A 17 -3.54 22.46 -0.75
N THR A 18 -4.48 22.22 -1.66
CA THR A 18 -4.54 20.94 -2.37
C THR A 18 -3.28 20.87 -3.22
N ALA A 19 -2.17 20.54 -2.55
CA ALA A 19 -0.95 20.15 -3.20
C ALA A 19 -1.30 18.86 -3.95
N PHE A 20 -1.59 19.04 -5.23
CA PHE A 20 -1.46 18.03 -6.25
C PHE A 20 0.04 17.66 -6.31
N ASP A 21 0.57 17.07 -5.24
CA ASP A 21 1.80 16.29 -5.30
C ASP A 21 1.45 15.06 -6.11
N LYS A 22 1.56 15.18 -7.44
CA LYS A 22 1.96 14.04 -8.25
C LYS A 22 3.37 13.69 -7.81
N ASP A 23 3.40 12.97 -6.70
CA ASP A 23 4.55 12.68 -5.88
C ASP A 23 5.63 11.99 -6.73
N TYR A 24 6.65 12.73 -7.13
CA TYR A 24 7.78 12.18 -7.88
C TYR A 24 8.53 11.11 -7.05
N THR A 25 8.32 11.04 -5.73
CA THR A 25 8.88 9.99 -4.88
C THR A 25 8.18 8.64 -5.07
N TYR A 26 6.96 8.63 -5.64
CA TYR A 26 6.26 7.40 -6.03
C TYR A 26 7.10 6.50 -6.94
N LYS A 27 7.98 7.10 -7.76
CA LYS A 27 8.87 6.36 -8.68
C LYS A 27 10.04 5.67 -8.00
N HIS A 28 10.37 6.04 -6.76
CA HIS A 28 11.61 5.65 -6.08
C HIS A 28 11.38 5.06 -4.67
N THR A 29 10.15 5.02 -4.19
CA THR A 29 9.79 4.36 -2.92
C THR A 29 9.75 2.85 -3.11
N SER A 30 10.24 2.09 -2.13
CA SER A 30 10.07 0.63 -2.11
C SER A 30 8.62 0.27 -1.81
N ILE A 31 8.21 -0.94 -2.18
CA ILE A 31 6.92 -1.50 -1.79
C ILE A 31 6.94 -1.85 -0.30
N ASP A 32 5.93 -1.41 0.43
CA ASP A 32 5.72 -1.74 1.83
C ASP A 32 4.56 -2.72 1.96
N ILE A 33 4.85 -3.98 2.31
CA ILE A 33 3.85 -5.03 2.52
C ILE A 33 3.45 -5.19 4.00
N THR A 34 4.00 -4.38 4.91
CA THR A 34 3.69 -4.48 6.35
C THR A 34 2.21 -4.32 6.71
N PRO A 35 1.36 -3.63 5.93
CA PRO A 35 -0.08 -3.58 6.20
C PRO A 35 -0.83 -4.89 5.94
N LEU A 36 -0.23 -5.85 5.21
CA LEU A 36 -0.84 -7.16 4.93
C LEU A 36 -0.76 -8.08 6.16
N GLU A 37 -1.57 -9.13 6.19
CA GLU A 37 -1.48 -10.14 7.25
C GLU A 37 -0.10 -10.82 7.25
N PRO A 38 0.50 -11.12 8.41
CA PRO A 38 1.85 -11.73 8.48
C PRO A 38 1.99 -13.01 7.65
N CYS A 39 0.95 -13.85 7.61
CA CYS A 39 0.95 -15.07 6.80
C CYS A 39 1.01 -14.78 5.28
N VAL A 40 0.46 -13.65 4.83
CA VAL A 40 0.53 -13.19 3.44
C VAL A 40 1.93 -12.64 3.16
N GLN A 41 2.49 -11.85 4.09
CA GLN A 41 3.86 -11.33 3.99
C GLN A 41 4.87 -12.48 3.81
N GLU A 42 4.81 -13.50 4.66
CA GLU A 42 5.65 -14.70 4.54
C GLU A 42 5.49 -15.40 3.18
N CYS A 43 4.27 -15.45 2.64
CA CYS A 43 4.00 -16.08 1.36
C CYS A 43 4.54 -15.28 0.17
N MET A 44 4.47 -13.95 0.24
CA MET A 44 5.12 -13.08 -0.76
C MET A 44 6.64 -13.27 -0.73
N ASP A 45 7.23 -13.33 0.46
CA ASP A 45 8.67 -13.57 0.63
C ASP A 45 9.11 -14.97 0.17
N GLN A 46 8.29 -16.00 0.41
CA GLN A 46 8.59 -17.36 -0.03
C GLN A 46 8.57 -17.48 -1.55
N GLU A 47 7.62 -16.83 -2.22
CA GLU A 47 7.42 -16.93 -3.67
C GLU A 47 8.23 -15.90 -4.46
N LYS A 48 9.13 -15.14 -3.81
CA LYS A 48 9.97 -14.12 -4.48
C LYS A 48 10.89 -14.69 -5.56
N ASN A 49 11.24 -15.98 -5.48
CA ASN A 49 12.03 -16.65 -6.51
C ASN A 49 11.31 -16.77 -7.86
N ARG A 50 9.98 -16.64 -7.87
CA ARG A 50 9.17 -16.60 -9.10
C ARG A 50 9.00 -15.18 -9.62
N TRP A 51 8.88 -14.24 -8.70
CA TRP A 51 8.76 -12.83 -9.00
C TRP A 51 9.19 -12.02 -7.79
N ASP A 52 10.33 -11.34 -7.90
CA ASP A 52 10.94 -10.65 -6.78
C ASP A 52 10.52 -9.18 -6.75
N TYR A 53 9.75 -8.81 -5.74
CA TYR A 53 9.27 -7.44 -5.55
C TYR A 53 10.21 -6.58 -4.69
N THR A 54 11.21 -7.17 -4.01
CA THR A 54 11.97 -6.45 -2.96
C THR A 54 12.92 -5.39 -3.53
N ASP A 55 13.37 -5.59 -4.77
CA ASP A 55 14.25 -4.66 -5.48
C ASP A 55 13.48 -3.69 -6.40
N MET A 56 12.14 -3.78 -6.43
CA MET A 56 11.30 -2.95 -7.27
C MET A 56 10.90 -1.66 -6.56
N SER A 57 10.88 -0.56 -7.31
CA SER A 57 10.15 0.62 -6.84
C SER A 57 8.63 0.38 -6.90
N ARG A 58 7.89 1.15 -6.13
CA ARG A 58 6.43 1.18 -6.10
C ARG A 58 5.84 1.36 -7.49
N TYR A 59 6.41 2.26 -8.29
CA TYR A 59 6.03 2.41 -9.70
C TYR A 59 6.28 1.13 -10.51
N GLN A 60 7.46 0.50 -10.41
CA GLN A 60 7.76 -0.73 -11.14
C GLN A 60 6.81 -1.88 -10.76
N PHE A 61 6.52 -2.03 -9.46
CA PHE A 61 5.56 -3.02 -8.97
C PHE A 61 4.15 -2.78 -9.54
N CYS A 62 3.67 -1.54 -9.50
CA CYS A 62 2.34 -1.19 -9.99
C CYS A 62 2.21 -1.28 -11.52
N GLU A 63 3.27 -0.98 -12.28
CA GLU A 63 3.29 -1.20 -13.73
C GLU A 63 3.34 -2.70 -14.06
N ALA A 64 4.12 -3.47 -13.28
CA ALA A 64 4.22 -4.90 -13.48
C ALA A 64 2.89 -5.62 -13.22
N TRP A 65 1.95 -5.02 -12.50
CA TRP A 65 0.60 -5.54 -12.33
C TRP A 65 -0.13 -5.82 -13.64
N PHE A 66 0.15 -5.06 -14.71
CA PHE A 66 -0.47 -5.30 -16.03
C PHE A 66 0.17 -6.47 -16.80
N ASN A 67 1.22 -7.09 -16.25
CA ASN A 67 1.83 -8.29 -16.82
C ASN A 67 1.10 -9.56 -16.32
N PRO A 68 0.74 -10.50 -17.23
CA PRO A 68 0.13 -11.77 -16.85
C PRO A 68 0.95 -12.59 -15.85
N GLY A 69 2.28 -12.46 -15.88
CA GLY A 69 3.18 -13.13 -14.94
C GLY A 69 2.97 -12.70 -13.49
N THR A 70 2.72 -11.41 -13.25
CA THR A 70 2.51 -10.86 -11.90
C THR A 70 1.16 -11.30 -11.34
N TRP A 71 0.12 -11.34 -12.18
CA TRP A 71 -1.19 -11.90 -11.80
C TRP A 71 -1.07 -13.36 -11.40
N ASN A 72 -0.39 -14.17 -12.22
CA ASN A 72 -0.16 -15.58 -11.89
C ASN A 72 0.62 -15.72 -10.58
N TRP A 73 1.64 -14.89 -10.36
CA TRP A 73 2.37 -14.91 -9.09
C TRP A 73 1.47 -14.64 -7.87
N ILE A 74 0.69 -13.56 -7.87
CA ILE A 74 -0.19 -13.23 -6.73
C ILE A 74 -1.31 -14.26 -6.55
N TRP A 75 -2.05 -14.59 -7.62
CA TRP A 75 -3.25 -15.41 -7.49
C TRP A 75 -3.00 -16.92 -7.49
N ASP A 76 -1.96 -17.39 -8.17
CA ASP A 76 -1.66 -18.82 -8.22
C ASP A 76 -0.58 -19.27 -7.24
N HIS A 77 0.30 -18.38 -6.79
CA HIS A 77 1.39 -18.74 -5.89
C HIS A 77 1.18 -18.16 -4.50
N VAL A 78 1.11 -16.84 -4.36
CA VAL A 78 0.95 -16.18 -3.05
C VAL A 78 -0.38 -16.58 -2.41
N ASN A 79 -1.51 -16.50 -3.11
CA ASN A 79 -2.82 -16.90 -2.59
C ASN A 79 -2.90 -18.40 -2.26
N LYS A 80 -2.30 -19.29 -3.07
CA LYS A 80 -2.24 -20.73 -2.73
C LYS A 80 -1.38 -21.00 -1.50
N CYS A 81 -0.31 -20.23 -1.30
CA CYS A 81 0.49 -20.28 -0.08
C CYS A 81 -0.32 -19.77 1.13
N ALA A 82 -0.97 -18.61 1.00
CA ALA A 82 -1.75 -17.98 2.06
C ALA A 82 -2.88 -18.90 2.54
N ARG A 83 -3.61 -19.55 1.63
CA ARG A 83 -4.65 -20.55 1.97
C ARG A 83 -4.17 -21.73 2.81
N LYS A 84 -2.88 -22.05 2.79
CA LYS A 84 -2.29 -23.15 3.57
C LYS A 84 -1.73 -22.67 4.92
N ARG A 85 -1.28 -21.42 5.00
CA ARG A 85 -0.59 -20.86 6.17
C ARG A 85 -1.49 -20.01 7.06
N CYS A 86 -2.34 -19.20 6.45
CA CYS A 86 -3.29 -18.35 7.15
C CYS A 86 -4.39 -19.20 7.78
N THR A 87 -4.91 -18.75 8.93
CA THR A 87 -6.15 -19.27 9.50
C THR A 87 -7.32 -19.02 8.55
N LEU A 88 -8.43 -19.72 8.77
CA LEU A 88 -9.65 -19.54 7.95
C LEU A 88 -10.17 -18.09 8.00
N GLU A 89 -9.97 -17.39 9.12
CA GLU A 89 -10.37 -16.00 9.29
C GLU A 89 -9.43 -15.04 8.53
N GLU A 90 -8.12 -15.20 8.71
CA GLU A 90 -7.12 -14.42 7.97
C GLU A 90 -7.23 -14.64 6.46
N ALA A 91 -7.46 -15.87 6.00
CA ALA A 91 -7.61 -16.17 4.57
C ALA A 91 -8.89 -15.58 3.94
N LYS A 92 -9.95 -15.36 4.75
CA LYS A 92 -11.16 -14.68 4.29
C LYS A 92 -10.91 -13.19 4.12
N ASN A 93 -10.19 -12.58 5.06
CA ASN A 93 -9.91 -11.15 5.07
C ASN A 93 -8.75 -10.77 4.14
N SER A 94 -7.81 -11.69 3.89
CA SER A 94 -6.58 -11.41 3.14
C SER A 94 -6.81 -10.89 1.72
N ARG A 95 -7.93 -11.28 1.10
CA ARG A 95 -8.28 -10.74 -0.23
C ARG A 95 -8.67 -9.27 -0.13
N ASP A 96 -9.56 -8.93 0.78
CA ASP A 96 -10.05 -7.55 0.94
C ASP A 96 -8.94 -6.63 1.48
N THR A 97 -8.09 -7.14 2.38
CA THR A 97 -6.89 -6.45 2.86
C THR A 97 -5.89 -6.23 1.74
N PHE A 98 -5.62 -7.25 0.91
CA PHE A 98 -4.75 -7.10 -0.25
C PHE A 98 -5.32 -6.12 -1.26
N ASP A 99 -6.62 -6.17 -1.54
CA ASP A 99 -7.28 -5.31 -2.50
C ASP A 99 -7.22 -3.82 -2.05
N THR A 100 -7.46 -3.58 -0.75
CA THR A 100 -7.34 -2.26 -0.13
C THR A 100 -5.91 -1.74 -0.15
N TRP A 101 -4.96 -2.55 0.33
CA TRP A 101 -3.54 -2.21 0.34
C TRP A 101 -3.02 -1.90 -1.07
N PHE A 102 -3.38 -2.72 -2.05
CA PHE A 102 -2.96 -2.52 -3.43
C PHE A 102 -3.58 -1.26 -4.02
N LYS A 103 -4.85 -0.94 -3.72
CA LYS A 103 -5.47 0.32 -4.13
C LYS A 103 -4.74 1.53 -3.53
N GLU A 104 -4.41 1.49 -2.24
CA GLU A 104 -3.64 2.56 -1.57
C GLU A 104 -2.21 2.66 -2.12
N THR A 105 -1.60 1.53 -2.46
CA THR A 105 -0.25 1.43 -3.02
C THR A 105 -0.20 1.84 -4.49
N CYS A 106 -1.16 1.48 -5.33
CA CYS A 106 -1.08 1.71 -6.77
C CYS A 106 -2.00 2.81 -7.29
N GLY A 107 -2.95 3.28 -6.48
CA GLY A 107 -3.86 4.37 -6.83
C GLY A 107 -4.98 3.99 -7.82
N PHE A 108 -5.17 2.70 -8.09
CA PHE A 108 -6.26 2.17 -8.91
C PHE A 108 -6.84 0.89 -8.31
N GLU A 109 -8.14 0.66 -8.53
CA GLU A 109 -8.84 -0.53 -8.05
C GLU A 109 -8.62 -1.72 -8.99
N PHE A 110 -8.72 -2.95 -8.45
CA PHE A 110 -8.95 -4.15 -9.26
C PHE A 110 -10.21 -3.90 -10.07
N GLY A 111 -10.12 -4.11 -11.39
CA GLY A 111 -11.07 -3.62 -12.38
C GLY A 111 -12.55 -3.57 -11.94
N SER A 112 -13.17 -2.43 -12.24
CA SER A 112 -14.61 -2.36 -12.52
C SER A 112 -14.95 -3.15 -13.77
#